data_AF-A0A924R2Q1-F1
#
_entry.id   AF-A0A924R2Q1-F1
#
_cell.length_a   1.000
_cell.length_b   1.000
_cell.length_c   1.000
_cell.angle_alpha   90.00
_cell.angle_beta   90.00
_cell.angle_gamma   90.00
#
_symmetry.space_group_name_H-M   'P 1'
#
loop_
_entity.id
_entity.type
_entity.pdbx_description
1 polymer ?
#
loop_
_entity_poly.entity_id
_entity_poly.type
_entity_poly.pdbx_seq_one_letter_code
_entity_poly.pdbx_strand_id
1 'polypeptide(L)'
;MTSRQNISSGTPWEAKVGYSRAVRVGNHVWVAGTTASDASGAVIAVGNAAEQTRYILQKIERALADAGASLRDVVRTRLYVTNIADWQAVGGVHGEFFGDILPASTMVEVAKLVDAQHLVEIEVDAFIGAGAVAAVVAAAAA
;
A
#
# COMPACT_ATOMS: atom_id res chain seq x y z
N MET A 1 -24.05 10.25 -11.79
CA MET A 1 -23.26 10.58 -10.57
C MET A 1 -22.33 9.42 -10.28
N THR A 2 -21.02 9.64 -10.14
CA THR A 2 -20.10 8.61 -9.67
C THR A 2 -20.35 8.37 -8.18
N SER A 3 -20.78 7.17 -7.82
CA SER A 3 -21.03 6.79 -6.42
C SER A 3 -19.71 6.70 -5.64
N ARG A 4 -19.72 7.17 -4.40
CA ARG A 4 -18.61 7.05 -3.44
C ARG A 4 -18.87 5.86 -2.52
N GLN A 5 -17.87 5.02 -2.32
CA GLN A 5 -17.90 3.92 -1.37
C GLN A 5 -16.73 4.05 -0.39
N ASN A 6 -17.01 3.96 0.90
CA ASN A 6 -15.98 3.94 1.94
C ASN A 6 -15.84 2.50 2.43
N ILE A 7 -14.61 2.00 2.45
CA ILE A 7 -14.27 0.64 2.85
C ILE A 7 -13.62 0.73 4.23
N SER A 8 -14.15 -0.01 5.19
CA SER A 8 -13.68 -0.04 6.56
C SER A 8 -13.00 -1.37 6.86
N SER A 9 -11.89 -1.34 7.59
CA SER A 9 -11.27 -2.55 8.14
C SER A 9 -11.78 -2.90 9.54
N GLY A 10 -12.75 -2.14 10.07
CA GLY A 10 -13.34 -2.38 11.39
C GLY A 10 -12.46 -2.01 12.58
N THR A 11 -11.28 -1.42 12.34
CA THR A 11 -10.38 -1.03 13.43
C THR A 11 -10.94 0.17 14.19
N PRO A 12 -10.72 0.26 15.52
CA PRO A 12 -11.22 1.37 16.32
C PRO A 12 -10.62 2.73 15.92
N TRP A 13 -9.48 2.72 15.23
CA TRP A 13 -8.77 3.92 14.80
C TRP A 13 -9.51 4.68 13.69
N GLU A 14 -10.18 3.97 12.78
CA GLU A 14 -10.93 4.60 11.68
C GLU A 14 -12.00 5.55 12.20
N ALA A 15 -12.75 5.12 13.22
CA ALA A 15 -13.77 5.95 13.88
C ALA A 15 -13.17 7.06 14.75
N LYS A 16 -12.05 6.79 15.45
CA LYS A 16 -11.41 7.78 16.35
C LYS A 16 -10.65 8.89 15.60
N VAL A 17 -10.01 8.55 14.50
CA VAL A 17 -9.15 9.46 13.72
C VAL A 17 -9.90 10.07 12.54
N GLY A 18 -10.88 9.37 11.97
CA GLY A 18 -11.69 9.87 10.86
C GLY A 18 -11.13 9.53 9.48
N TYR A 19 -10.77 8.27 9.25
CA TYR A 19 -10.37 7.76 7.94
C TYR A 19 -11.06 6.43 7.62
N SER A 20 -11.08 6.05 6.35
CA SER A 20 -11.51 4.72 5.89
C SER A 20 -10.29 3.95 5.39
N ARG A 21 -10.27 2.62 5.56
CA ARG A 21 -9.20 1.76 5.03
C ARG A 21 -8.98 2.03 3.53
N ALA A 22 -10.05 2.17 2.78
CA ALA A 22 -10.00 2.66 1.42
C ALA A 22 -11.24 3.50 1.08
N VAL A 23 -11.12 4.33 0.04
CA VAL A 23 -12.25 5.05 -0.56
C VAL A 23 -12.25 4.78 -2.05
N ARG A 24 -13.41 4.46 -2.60
CA ARG A 24 -13.64 4.33 -4.04
C ARG A 24 -14.56 5.44 -4.52
N VAL A 25 -14.21 6.06 -5.65
CA VAL A 25 -15.07 6.98 -6.39
C VAL A 25 -15.00 6.63 -7.88
N GLY A 26 -16.08 6.08 -8.44
CA GLY A 26 -16.06 5.55 -9.80
C GLY A 26 -15.05 4.41 -9.94
N ASN A 27 -14.02 4.59 -10.78
CA ASN A 27 -12.93 3.61 -10.98
C ASN A 27 -11.68 3.93 -10.14
N HIS A 28 -11.64 5.06 -9.44
CA HIS A 28 -10.50 5.40 -8.59
C HIS A 28 -10.66 4.77 -7.22
N VAL A 29 -9.59 4.17 -6.71
CA VAL A 29 -9.50 3.59 -5.37
C VAL A 29 -8.24 4.14 -4.70
N TRP A 30 -8.40 4.69 -3.50
CA TRP A 30 -7.31 5.15 -2.65
C TRP A 30 -7.30 4.30 -1.40
N VAL A 31 -6.19 3.61 -1.13
CA VAL A 31 -6.00 2.85 0.11
C VAL A 31 -5.15 3.71 1.05
N ALA A 32 -5.63 3.92 2.27
CA ALA A 32 -4.94 4.71 3.27
C ALA A 32 -3.58 4.11 3.65
N GLY A 33 -2.73 4.94 4.25
CA GLY A 33 -1.48 4.52 4.87
C GLY A 33 -1.68 3.27 5.73
N THR A 34 -0.94 2.22 5.39
CA THR A 34 -1.10 0.90 5.99
C THR A 34 0.19 0.48 6.66
N THR A 35 0.12 0.28 7.97
CA THR A 35 1.20 -0.27 8.80
C THR A 35 0.95 -1.74 9.14
N ALA A 36 1.98 -2.39 9.67
CA ALA A 36 1.97 -3.79 10.05
C ALA A 36 1.29 -4.08 11.40
N SER A 37 0.13 -3.48 11.68
CA SER A 37 -0.69 -3.83 12.85
C SER A 37 -1.75 -4.88 12.52
N ASP A 38 -1.97 -5.83 13.41
CA ASP A 38 -3.11 -6.76 13.32
C ASP A 38 -4.43 -6.15 13.81
N ALA A 39 -5.49 -6.96 13.85
CA ALA A 39 -6.82 -6.52 14.29
C ALA A 39 -6.87 -6.15 15.78
N SER A 40 -5.95 -6.64 16.61
CA SER A 40 -5.81 -6.25 18.01
C SER A 40 -5.05 -4.94 18.19
N GLY A 41 -4.38 -4.47 17.13
CA GLY A 41 -3.49 -3.31 17.15
C GLY A 41 -2.04 -3.66 17.45
N ALA A 42 -1.70 -4.93 17.65
CA ALA A 42 -0.33 -5.37 17.89
C ALA A 42 0.50 -5.24 16.60
N VAL A 43 1.74 -4.75 16.75
CA VAL A 43 2.68 -4.66 15.62
C VAL A 43 3.25 -6.04 15.31
N ILE A 44 3.09 -6.45 14.06
CA ILE A 44 3.58 -7.71 13.52
C ILE A 44 5.03 -7.53 13.06
N ALA A 45 5.85 -8.58 13.22
CA ALA A 45 7.24 -8.62 12.76
C ALA A 45 8.08 -7.44 13.25
N VAL A 46 8.03 -7.18 14.57
CA VAL A 46 8.85 -6.14 15.22
C VAL A 46 10.32 -6.33 14.88
N GLY A 47 10.97 -5.28 14.37
CA GLY A 47 12.38 -5.31 13.98
C GLY A 47 12.66 -5.92 12.61
N ASN A 48 11.64 -6.28 11.82
CA ASN A 48 11.83 -6.85 10.48
C ASN A 48 11.01 -6.10 9.42
N ALA A 49 11.66 -5.19 8.70
CA ALA A 49 11.03 -4.34 7.68
C ALA A 49 10.46 -5.14 6.49
N ALA A 50 11.10 -6.24 6.09
CA ALA A 50 10.63 -7.08 4.99
C ALA A 50 9.30 -7.79 5.35
N GLU A 51 9.23 -8.41 6.51
CA GLU A 51 8.02 -9.11 6.95
C GLU A 51 6.88 -8.14 7.28
N GLN A 52 7.20 -6.94 7.80
CA GLN A 52 6.22 -5.84 7.90
C GLN A 52 5.68 -5.45 6.52
N THR A 53 6.56 -5.27 5.53
CA THR A 53 6.18 -4.93 4.15
C THR A 53 5.24 -5.98 3.57
N ARG A 54 5.57 -7.27 3.72
CA ARG A 54 4.75 -8.39 3.23
C ARG A 54 3.34 -8.35 3.82
N TYR A 55 3.26 -8.19 5.14
CA TYR A 55 1.99 -8.13 5.85
C TYR A 55 1.16 -6.90 5.44
N ILE A 56 1.81 -5.74 5.25
CA ILE A 56 1.18 -4.50 4.76
C ILE A 56 0.59 -4.70 3.37
N LEU A 57 1.34 -5.28 2.43
CA LEU A 57 0.88 -5.50 1.06
C LEU A 57 -0.30 -6.48 0.99
N GLN A 58 -0.30 -7.52 1.83
CA GLN A 58 -1.46 -8.42 1.98
C GLN A 58 -2.70 -7.69 2.53
N LYS A 59 -2.52 -6.72 3.44
CA LYS A 59 -3.64 -5.88 3.94
C LYS A 59 -4.17 -4.96 2.85
N ILE A 60 -3.28 -4.37 2.06
CA ILE A 60 -3.64 -3.52 0.92
C ILE A 60 -4.41 -4.34 -0.13
N GLU A 61 -3.96 -5.54 -0.46
CA GLU A 61 -4.65 -6.44 -1.38
C GLU A 61 -6.10 -6.72 -0.94
N ARG A 62 -6.31 -7.02 0.35
CA ARG A 62 -7.67 -7.20 0.90
C ARG A 62 -8.51 -5.93 0.78
N ALA A 63 -7.95 -4.77 1.11
CA ALA A 63 -8.65 -3.49 0.99
C ALA A 63 -9.04 -3.14 -0.46
N LEU A 64 -8.18 -3.48 -1.42
CA LEU A 64 -8.48 -3.34 -2.84
C LEU A 64 -9.62 -4.28 -3.25
N ALA A 65 -9.57 -5.55 -2.81
CA ALA A 65 -10.62 -6.53 -3.10
C ALA A 65 -12.00 -6.07 -2.57
N ASP A 66 -12.05 -5.55 -1.34
CA ASP A 66 -13.27 -4.99 -0.74
C ASP A 66 -13.81 -3.76 -1.52
N ALA A 67 -12.93 -3.04 -2.22
CA ALA A 67 -13.31 -1.94 -3.12
C ALA A 67 -13.68 -2.41 -4.54
N GLY A 68 -13.53 -3.69 -4.86
CA GLY A 68 -13.72 -4.26 -6.20
C GLY A 68 -12.55 -4.00 -7.16
N ALA A 69 -11.34 -3.81 -6.63
CA ALA A 69 -10.07 -3.67 -7.34
C ALA A 69 -9.12 -4.83 -7.01
N SER A 70 -7.99 -4.88 -7.69
CA SER A 70 -6.91 -5.84 -7.47
C SER A 70 -5.55 -5.15 -7.44
N LEU A 71 -4.49 -5.86 -7.07
CA LEU A 71 -3.13 -5.33 -7.17
C LEU A 71 -2.77 -4.89 -8.59
N ARG A 72 -3.30 -5.55 -9.63
CA ARG A 72 -3.06 -5.18 -11.03
C ARG A 72 -3.64 -3.82 -11.40
N ASP A 73 -4.61 -3.32 -10.63
CA ASP A 73 -5.19 -1.99 -10.83
C ASP A 73 -4.34 -0.89 -10.17
N VAL A 74 -3.33 -1.25 -9.37
CA VAL A 74 -2.45 -0.28 -8.69
C VAL A 74 -1.58 0.43 -9.70
N VAL A 75 -1.69 1.75 -9.73
CA VAL A 75 -0.91 2.63 -10.62
C VAL A 75 0.17 3.40 -9.86
N ARG A 76 0.05 3.50 -8.52
CA ARG A 76 1.04 4.17 -7.68
C ARG A 76 1.18 3.53 -6.30
N THR A 77 2.42 3.42 -5.83
CA THR A 77 2.76 3.07 -4.44
C THR A 77 3.64 4.16 -3.82
N ARG A 78 3.39 4.47 -2.54
CA ARG A 78 4.20 5.37 -1.73
C ARG A 78 4.60 4.64 -0.46
N LEU A 79 5.90 4.51 -0.23
CA LEU A 79 6.50 3.77 0.87
C LEU A 79 7.25 4.76 1.78
N TYR A 80 6.91 4.74 3.06
CA TYR A 80 7.58 5.51 4.10
C TYR A 80 8.31 4.53 5.01
N VAL A 81 9.63 4.68 5.15
CA VAL A 81 10.46 3.81 6.00
C VAL A 81 11.13 4.63 7.09
N THR A 82 11.34 4.05 8.27
CA THR A 82 12.05 4.75 9.37
C THR A 82 13.56 4.62 9.30
N ASN A 83 14.06 3.68 8.49
CA ASN A 83 15.47 3.45 8.22
C ASN A 83 15.64 3.09 6.75
N ILE A 84 16.18 3.99 5.93
CA ILE A 84 16.35 3.78 4.50
C ILE A 84 17.40 2.73 4.18
N ALA A 85 18.27 2.35 5.13
CA ALA A 85 19.20 1.24 4.92
C ALA A 85 18.47 -0.08 4.64
N ASP A 86 17.21 -0.22 5.05
CA ASP A 86 16.37 -1.40 4.82
C ASP A 86 15.72 -1.40 3.42
N TRP A 87 16.02 -0.43 2.54
CA TRP A 87 15.35 -0.26 1.25
C TRP A 87 15.41 -1.50 0.35
N GLN A 88 16.49 -2.28 0.38
CA GLN A 88 16.61 -3.49 -0.45
C GLN A 88 15.67 -4.59 0.04
N ALA A 89 15.51 -4.72 1.36
CA ALA A 89 14.63 -5.70 1.97
C ALA A 89 13.16 -5.34 1.71
N VAL A 90 12.79 -4.07 1.89
CA VAL A 90 11.45 -3.54 1.57
C VAL A 90 11.16 -3.63 0.08
N GLY A 91 12.11 -3.19 -0.76
CA GLY A 91 12.00 -3.18 -2.22
C GLY A 91 11.93 -4.58 -2.82
N GLY A 92 12.67 -5.55 -2.26
CA GLY A 92 12.59 -6.96 -2.66
C GLY A 92 11.18 -7.51 -2.49
N VAL A 93 10.58 -7.30 -1.31
CA VAL A 93 9.19 -7.74 -1.05
C VAL A 93 8.20 -6.97 -1.92
N HIS A 94 8.36 -5.66 -2.12
CA HIS A 94 7.52 -4.90 -3.06
C HIS A 94 7.55 -5.49 -4.48
N GLY A 95 8.74 -5.88 -4.96
CA GLY A 95 8.93 -6.53 -6.24
C GLY A 95 8.22 -7.89 -6.38
N GLU A 96 8.07 -8.65 -5.29
CA GLU A 96 7.30 -9.91 -5.31
C GLU A 96 5.81 -9.69 -5.62
N PHE A 97 5.25 -8.54 -5.21
CA PHE A 97 3.83 -8.21 -5.43
C PHE A 97 3.60 -7.45 -6.74
N PHE A 98 4.56 -6.59 -7.12
CA PHE A 98 4.38 -5.63 -8.21
C PHE A 98 5.35 -5.79 -9.38
N GLY A 99 6.20 -6.82 -9.40
CA GLY A 99 7.22 -7.01 -10.43
C GLY A 99 6.69 -6.99 -11.87
N ASP A 100 5.49 -7.54 -12.10
CA ASP A 100 4.83 -7.55 -13.41
C ASP A 100 3.83 -6.38 -13.60
N ILE A 101 3.57 -5.61 -12.55
CA ILE A 101 2.56 -4.54 -12.51
C ILE A 101 3.24 -3.17 -12.71
N LEU A 102 4.43 -3.00 -12.14
CA LEU A 102 5.31 -1.84 -12.30
C LEU A 102 4.60 -0.49 -12.03
N PRO A 103 3.94 -0.29 -10.87
CA PRO A 103 3.32 0.98 -10.54
C PRO A 103 4.39 2.07 -10.38
N ALA A 104 3.99 3.33 -10.59
CA ALA A 104 4.83 4.46 -10.20
C ALA A 104 5.13 4.35 -8.69
N SER A 105 6.41 4.34 -8.31
CA SER A 105 6.80 4.06 -6.92
C SER A 105 7.70 5.15 -6.35
N THR A 106 7.54 5.42 -5.07
CA THR A 106 8.44 6.30 -4.31
C THR A 106 8.65 5.68 -2.94
N MET A 107 9.91 5.62 -2.50
CA MET A 107 10.30 5.24 -1.15
C MET A 107 11.12 6.39 -0.54
N VAL A 108 10.75 6.83 0.66
CA VAL A 108 11.46 7.88 1.39
C VAL A 108 11.66 7.49 2.85
N GLU A 109 12.75 7.98 3.44
CA GLU A 109 12.93 7.93 4.88
C GLU A 109 12.07 8.99 5.56
N VAL A 110 11.39 8.62 6.64
CA VAL A 110 10.66 9.53 7.53
C VAL A 110 11.17 9.40 8.95
N ALA A 111 11.07 10.49 9.73
CA ALA A 111 11.62 10.51 11.08
C ALA A 111 10.98 9.47 12.01
N LYS A 112 9.65 9.29 11.94
CA LYS A 112 8.86 8.38 12.77
C LYS A 112 7.55 7.99 12.08
N LEU A 113 7.01 6.82 12.46
CA LEU A 113 5.64 6.39 12.17
C LEU A 113 4.79 6.46 13.45
N VAL A 114 3.49 6.14 13.34
CA VAL A 114 2.52 6.27 14.47
C VAL A 114 2.89 5.44 15.71
N ASP A 115 3.61 4.34 15.51
CA ASP A 115 4.18 3.50 16.57
C ASP A 115 5.67 3.29 16.28
N ALA A 116 6.52 3.34 17.31
CA ALA A 116 7.97 3.17 17.18
C ALA A 116 8.39 1.77 16.70
N GLN A 117 7.51 0.77 16.82
CA GLN A 117 7.74 -0.59 16.31
C GLN A 117 7.41 -0.72 14.82
N HIS A 118 6.72 0.26 14.22
CA HIS A 118 6.51 0.30 12.78
C HIS A 118 7.77 0.79 12.07
N LEU A 119 8.19 0.02 11.07
CA LEU A 119 9.36 0.32 10.24
C LEU A 119 8.97 0.77 8.84
N VAL A 120 7.77 0.39 8.39
CA VAL A 120 7.27 0.63 7.03
C VAL A 120 5.79 1.03 7.11
N GLU A 121 5.41 2.03 6.32
CA GLU A 121 4.02 2.36 6.01
C GLU A 121 3.86 2.52 4.50
N ILE A 122 2.78 1.95 3.94
CA ILE A 122 2.53 1.98 2.49
C ILE A 122 1.14 2.52 2.19
N GLU A 123 1.07 3.41 1.20
CA GLU A 123 -0.16 3.93 0.60
C GLU A 123 -0.22 3.55 -0.88
N VAL A 124 -1.41 3.27 -1.41
CA VAL A 124 -1.58 2.93 -2.83
C VAL A 124 -2.76 3.65 -3.49
N ASP A 125 -2.57 3.99 -4.77
CA ASP A 125 -3.63 4.43 -5.67
C ASP A 125 -3.87 3.36 -6.72
N ALA A 126 -5.13 3.02 -6.94
CA ALA A 126 -5.55 2.10 -7.98
C ALA A 126 -6.62 2.72 -8.89
N PHE A 127 -6.61 2.28 -10.15
CA PHE A 127 -7.60 2.61 -11.15
C PHE A 127 -8.15 1.31 -11.73
N ILE A 128 -9.41 0.99 -11.41
CA ILE A 128 -10.06 -0.25 -11.85
C ILE A 128 -10.07 -0.30 -13.38
N GLY A 129 -9.49 -1.39 -13.92
CA GLY A 129 -9.32 -1.62 -15.35
C GLY A 129 -7.96 -1.19 -15.90
N ALA A 130 -7.06 -0.66 -15.07
CA ALA A 130 -5.69 -0.32 -15.49
C ALA A 130 -4.78 -1.53 -15.67
N GLY A 131 -5.18 -2.72 -15.21
CA GLY A 131 -4.36 -3.94 -15.27
C GLY A 131 -4.01 -4.44 -16.68
N ALA A 132 -4.60 -3.87 -17.73
CA ALA A 132 -4.13 -4.01 -19.10
C ALA A 132 -2.93 -3.07 -19.31
N VAL A 133 -1.73 -3.56 -18.96
CA VAL A 133 -0.48 -2.80 -19.16
C VAL A 133 -0.26 -2.60 -20.66
N ALA A 134 -0.45 -1.37 -21.15
CA ALA A 134 0.12 -0.98 -22.43
C ALA A 134 1.64 -1.09 -22.31
N ALA A 135 2.31 -1.69 -23.29
CA ALA A 135 3.73 -2.03 -23.28
C ALA A 135 4.58 -0.96 -22.54
N VAL A 136 5.43 -1.41 -21.60
CA VAL A 136 6.45 -0.55 -20.99
C VAL A 136 7.18 0.14 -22.13
N VAL A 137 7.02 1.46 -22.23
CA VAL A 137 7.74 2.25 -23.23
C VAL A 137 9.18 2.28 -22.76
N ALA A 138 9.95 1.28 -23.20
CA ALA A 138 11.38 1.25 -22.95
C ALA A 138 11.96 2.55 -23.51
N ALA A 139 12.65 3.32 -22.68
CA ALA A 139 13.50 4.38 -23.19
C ALA A 139 14.50 3.72 -24.15
N ALA A 140 14.58 4.21 -25.39
CA ALA A 140 15.66 3.85 -26.27
C ALA A 140 16.97 4.13 -25.51
N ALA A 141 17.77 3.10 -25.27
CA ALA A 141 19.07 3.24 -24.64
C ALA A 141 19.89 4.25 -25.47
N ALA A 142 20.35 5.31 -24.81
CA ALA A 142 21.35 6.24 -25.33
C ALA A 142 22.75 5.78 -24.92
#